data_AF-A0A497LWS2-F1
#
_entry.id   AF-A0A497LWS2-F1
#
_cell.length_a   1.000
_cell.length_b   1.000
_cell.length_c   1.000
_cell.angle_alpha   90.00
_cell.angle_beta   90.00
_cell.angle_gamma   90.00
#
_symmetry.space_group_name_H-M   'P 1'
#
loop_
_entity.id
_entity.type
_entity.pdbx_description
1 polymer ?
#
loop_
_entity_poly.entity_id
_entity_poly.type
_entity_poly.pdbx_seq_one_letter_code
_entity_poly.pdbx_strand_id
1 'polypeptide(L)'
;TIDNGATWTPIPMDRVSSQTFQATIPGFQEETCVSYKIVAYDYAGNKAENNNDNSYYTYHVVPEYSANMILAMFTLLTILTIIFTRKRKRQQPIP
;
A
#
# COMPACT_ATOMS: atom_id res chain seq x y z
N THR A 1 -3.08 13.13 8.39
CA THR A 1 -3.36 14.29 7.53
C THR A 1 -3.03 13.91 6.10
N ILE A 2 -3.74 14.49 5.14
CA ILE A 2 -3.42 14.46 3.70
C ILE A 2 -3.20 15.87 3.14
N ASP A 3 -3.18 16.88 4.02
CA ASP A 3 -3.19 18.31 3.70
C ASP A 3 -2.05 19.06 4.41
N ASN A 4 -0.87 18.42 4.49
CA ASN A 4 0.35 18.98 5.09
C ASN A 4 0.17 19.42 6.56
N GLY A 5 -0.71 18.75 7.31
CA GLY A 5 -0.91 19.00 8.73
C GLY A 5 -1.91 20.12 9.05
N ALA A 6 -2.64 20.65 8.06
CA ALA A 6 -3.72 21.60 8.30
C ALA A 6 -4.90 20.96 9.07
N THR A 7 -5.25 19.72 8.76
CA THR A 7 -6.28 18.97 9.48
C THR A 7 -5.80 17.58 9.94
N TRP A 8 -6.17 17.23 11.18
CA TRP A 8 -5.80 15.96 11.81
C TRP A 8 -7.06 15.20 12.25
N THR A 9 -7.27 14.03 11.66
CA THR A 9 -8.31 13.09 12.09
C THR A 9 -7.72 12.14 13.14
N PRO A 10 -8.20 12.17 14.39
CA PRO A 10 -7.71 11.25 15.42
C PRO A 10 -8.18 9.83 15.11
N ILE A 11 -7.26 8.86 15.23
CA ILE A 11 -7.57 7.44 15.14
C ILE A 11 -7.21 6.82 16.49
N PRO A 12 -8.19 6.30 17.27
CA PRO A 12 -7.90 5.65 18.53
C PRO A 12 -7.08 4.38 18.28
N MET A 13 -6.10 4.13 19.14
CA MET A 13 -5.30 2.91 19.10
C MET A 13 -5.78 1.93 20.16
N ASP A 14 -5.87 0.66 19.79
CA ASP A 14 -6.22 -0.43 20.69
C ASP A 14 -4.97 -1.03 21.33
N ARG A 15 -5.07 -1.35 22.62
CA ARG A 15 -3.98 -2.03 23.34
C ARG A 15 -3.92 -3.49 22.92
N VAL A 16 -2.83 -3.90 22.25
CA VAL A 16 -2.60 -5.28 21.83
C VAL A 16 -1.69 -6.05 22.78
N SER A 17 -0.86 -5.36 23.56
CA SER A 17 0.02 -5.97 24.57
C SER A 17 0.31 -5.00 25.73
N SER A 18 1.14 -5.41 26.69
CA SER A 18 1.41 -4.60 27.90
C SER A 18 1.79 -3.14 27.60
N GLN A 19 2.59 -2.92 26.55
CA GLN A 19 3.12 -1.62 26.13
C GLN A 19 3.00 -1.41 24.61
N THR A 20 2.13 -2.16 23.94
CA THR A 20 1.96 -2.06 22.49
C THR A 20 0.52 -1.69 22.19
N PHE A 21 0.37 -0.63 21.40
CA PHE A 21 -0.90 -0.14 20.90
C PHE A 21 -0.84 -0.14 19.38
N GLN A 22 -1.96 -0.46 18.75
CA GLN A 22 -2.06 -0.54 17.30
C GLN A 22 -3.33 0.16 16.84
N ALA A 23 -3.23 0.84 15.70
CA ALA A 23 -4.36 1.29 14.92
C ALA A 23 -4.07 1.02 13.45
N THR A 24 -5.13 0.87 12.67
CA THR A 24 -5.05 0.81 11.22
C THR A 24 -5.51 2.14 10.66
N ILE A 25 -4.65 2.79 9.89
CA ILE A 25 -5.04 3.97 9.11
C ILE A 25 -5.90 3.49 7.93
N PRO A 26 -7.11 4.04 7.71
CA PRO A 26 -7.95 3.66 6.58
C PRO A 26 -7.24 3.86 5.24
N GLY A 27 -7.67 3.10 4.22
CA GLY A 27 -7.17 3.26 2.86
C GLY A 27 -7.49 4.64 2.28
N PHE A 28 -6.57 5.18 1.49
CA PHE A 28 -6.76 6.40 0.69
C PHE A 28 -6.64 6.08 -0.80
N GLN A 29 -6.91 7.07 -1.65
CA GLN A 29 -6.69 6.95 -3.09
C GLN A 29 -5.21 6.77 -3.41
N GLU A 30 -4.93 6.16 -4.55
CA GLU A 30 -3.56 6.05 -5.07
C GLU A 30 -2.88 7.42 -5.16
N GLU A 31 -1.56 7.42 -5.02
CA GLU A 31 -0.71 8.63 -5.02
C GLU A 31 -0.98 9.62 -3.86
N THR A 32 -1.82 9.25 -2.89
CA THR A 32 -2.02 10.07 -1.69
C THR A 32 -0.80 10.02 -0.78
N CYS A 33 -0.24 11.18 -0.46
CA CYS A 33 0.76 11.35 0.60
C CYS A 33 0.06 11.44 1.96
N VAL A 34 0.24 10.43 2.81
CA VAL A 34 -0.33 10.44 4.15
C VAL A 34 0.77 10.76 5.16
N SER A 35 0.52 11.73 6.04
CA SER A 35 1.37 12.00 7.19
C SER A 35 0.64 11.67 8.50
N TYR A 36 1.35 11.08 9.45
CA TYR A 36 0.84 10.71 10.76
C TYR A 36 1.81 11.04 11.89
N LYS A 37 1.27 11.11 13.10
CA LYS A 37 1.99 11.29 14.35
C LYS A 37 1.29 10.49 15.45
N ILE A 38 2.01 10.15 16.50
CA ILE A 38 1.46 9.40 17.63
C ILE A 38 1.25 10.35 18.80
N VAL A 39 0.07 10.27 19.41
CA VAL A 39 -0.27 11.03 20.62
C VAL A 39 -0.71 10.03 21.67
N ALA A 40 -0.09 10.06 22.84
CA ALA A 40 -0.41 9.24 23.98
C ALA A 40 -0.84 10.11 25.16
N TYR A 41 -1.74 9.56 25.99
CA TYR A 41 -2.17 10.17 27.23
C TYR A 41 -1.91 9.20 28.38
N ASP A 42 -1.40 9.68 29.50
CA ASP A 42 -1.34 8.89 30.73
C ASP A 42 -2.68 8.93 31.49
N TYR A 43 -2.75 8.20 32.61
CA TYR A 43 -3.97 8.13 33.43
C TYR A 43 -4.37 9.48 34.05
N ALA A 44 -3.43 10.40 34.23
CA ALA A 44 -3.68 11.75 34.72
C ALA A 44 -4.07 12.73 33.59
N GLY A 45 -4.06 12.27 32.33
CA GLY A 45 -4.38 13.08 31.15
C GLY A 45 -3.18 13.86 30.59
N ASN A 46 -1.95 13.60 31.03
CA ASN A 46 -0.78 14.26 30.47
C ASN A 46 -0.54 13.76 29.04
N LYS A 47 -0.33 14.69 28.12
CA LYS A 47 -0.12 14.40 26.69
C LYS A 47 1.37 14.26 26.38
N ALA A 48 1.74 13.17 25.71
CA ALA A 48 3.00 13.01 25.00
C ALA A 48 2.75 12.88 23.49
N GLU A 49 3.53 13.58 22.67
CA GLU A 49 3.41 13.54 21.21
C GLU A 49 4.75 13.13 20.60
N ASN A 50 4.72 12.11 19.73
CA ASN A 50 5.82 11.76 18.86
C ASN A 50 5.43 12.11 17.42
N ASN A 51 6.04 13.17 16.91
CA ASN A 51 5.79 13.73 15.59
C ASN A 51 7.04 13.73 14.69
N ASN A 52 8.01 12.82 14.96
CA ASN A 52 9.25 12.69 14.19
C ASN A 52 9.99 14.03 14.02
N ASP A 53 10.36 14.68 15.12
CA ASP A 53 11.06 15.98 15.13
C ASP A 53 10.39 17.02 14.21
N ASN A 54 9.08 17.20 14.37
CA ASN A 54 8.24 18.10 13.57
C ASN A 54 8.12 17.76 12.07
N SER A 55 8.75 16.69 11.58
CA SER A 55 8.70 16.28 10.17
C SER A 55 7.54 15.32 9.87
N TYR A 56 6.92 14.76 10.90
CA TYR A 56 5.91 13.70 10.83
C TYR A 56 6.44 12.40 10.20
N TYR A 57 5.73 11.30 10.44
CA TYR A 57 5.95 10.07 9.68
C TYR A 57 5.11 10.14 8.41
N THR A 58 5.68 9.78 7.26
CA THR A 58 4.99 9.86 5.97
C THR A 58 5.05 8.54 5.20
N TYR A 59 4.01 8.26 4.43
CA TYR A 59 4.01 7.19 3.45
C TYR A 59 3.17 7.57 2.23
N HIS A 60 3.50 6.98 1.09
CA HIS A 60 2.75 7.14 -0.16
C HIS A 60 1.87 5.93 -0.39
N VAL A 61 0.60 6.18 -0.73
CA VAL A 61 -0.31 5.11 -1.13
C VAL A 61 0.02 4.67 -2.56
N VAL A 62 0.48 3.43 -2.70
CA VAL A 62 0.80 2.84 -4.00
C VAL A 62 -0.45 2.20 -4.63
N PRO A 63 -0.57 2.18 -5.96
CA PRO A 63 -1.66 1.49 -6.63
C PRO A 63 -1.67 -0.01 -6.32
N GLU A 64 -2.86 -0.55 -6.07
CA GLU A 64 -3.06 -2.01 -6.03
C GLU A 64 -3.28 -2.55 -7.44
N TYR A 65 -2.34 -3.35 -7.95
CA TYR A 65 -2.55 -4.07 -9.21
C TYR A 65 -3.41 -5.30 -8.98
N SER A 66 -4.55 -5.39 -9.67
CA SER A 66 -5.44 -6.55 -9.55
C SER A 66 -4.72 -7.83 -9.99
N ALA A 67 -4.79 -8.89 -9.17
CA ALA A 67 -4.27 -10.21 -9.53
C ALA A 67 -4.87 -10.74 -10.83
N ASN A 68 -6.13 -10.39 -11.11
CA ASN A 68 -6.79 -10.73 -12.38
C ASN A 68 -6.16 -10.01 -13.58
N MET A 69 -5.70 -8.77 -13.40
CA MET A 69 -4.98 -8.02 -14.44
C MET A 69 -3.62 -8.67 -14.73
N ILE A 70 -2.89 -9.06 -13.68
CA ILE A 70 -1.61 -9.77 -13.81
C ILE A 70 -1.82 -11.12 -14.52
N LEU A 71 -2.85 -11.88 -14.11
CA LEU A 71 -3.21 -13.15 -14.75
C LEU A 71 -3.61 -12.95 -16.22
N ALA A 72 -4.40 -11.93 -16.54
CA ALA A 72 -4.78 -11.60 -17.92
C ALA A 72 -3.54 -11.31 -18.79
N MET A 73 -2.55 -10.57 -18.27
CA MET A 73 -1.29 -10.34 -18.99
C MET A 73 -0.52 -11.64 -19.25
N PHE A 74 -0.40 -12.52 -18.25
CA PHE A 74 0.27 -13.81 -18.43
C PHE A 74 -0.47 -14.73 -19.41
N THR A 75 -1.80 -14.78 -19.36
CA THR A 75 -2.60 -15.58 -20.31
C THR A 75 -2.44 -15.06 -21.73
N LEU A 76 -2.43 -13.73 -21.95
CA LEU A 76 -2.20 -13.14 -23.27
C LEU A 76 -0.80 -13.48 -23.81
N LEU A 77 0.24 -13.36 -22.98
CA LEU A 77 1.62 -13.70 -23.34
C LEU A 77 1.76 -15.18 -23.74
N THR A 78 1.14 -16.10 -22.98
CA THR A 78 1.21 -17.53 -23.29
C THR A 78 0.51 -17.87 -24.60
N ILE A 79 -0.66 -17.29 -24.88
CA ILE A 79 -1.37 -17.47 -26.16
C ILE A 79 -0.51 -16.99 -27.33
N LEU A 80 0.07 -15.78 -27.23
CA LEU A 80 0.96 -15.25 -28.26
C LEU A 80 2.14 -16.20 -28.51
N THR A 81 2.78 -16.68 -27.44
CA THR A 81 3.93 -17.60 -27.53
C THR A 81 3.54 -18.92 -28.21
N ILE A 82 2.36 -19.47 -27.92
CA ILE A 82 1.83 -20.68 -28.56
C ILE A 82 1.60 -20.45 -30.05
N ILE A 83 1.04 -19.29 -30.44
CA ILE A 83 0.78 -18.96 -31.84
C ILE A 83 2.11 -18.83 -32.62
N PHE A 84 3.10 -18.11 -32.07
CA PHE A 84 4.41 -17.94 -32.71
C PHE A 84 5.17 -19.26 -32.86
N THR A 85 5.19 -20.08 -31.81
CA THR A 85 5.88 -21.39 -31.84
C THR A 85 5.20 -22.35 -32.82
N ARG A 86 3.86 -22.38 -32.90
CA ARG A 86 3.12 -23.18 -33.89
C ARG A 86 3.38 -22.74 -35.32
N LYS A 87 3.40 -21.43 -35.59
CA LYS A 87 3.72 -20.91 -36.93
C LYS A 87 5.13 -21.31 -37.35
N ARG A 88 6.11 -21.20 -36.45
CA ARG A 88 7.50 -21.60 -36.72
C ARG A 88 7.63 -23.09 -37.03
N LYS A 89 6.94 -23.97 -36.28
CA LYS A 89 6.92 -25.42 -36.56
C LYS A 89 6.33 -25.75 -37.92
N ARG A 90 5.27 -25.06 -38.35
CA ARG A 90 4.63 -25.29 -39.66
C ARG A 90 5.50 -24.83 -40.85
N GLN A 91 6.46 -23.95 -40.62
CA GLN A 91 7.35 -23.41 -41.65
C GLN A 91 8.69 -24.16 -41.74
N GLN A 92 8.99 -25.07 -40.81
CA GLN A 92 10.18 -25.93 -40.94
C GLN A 92 9.95 -26.99 -42.03
N PRO A 93 10.84 -27.13 -43.03
CA PRO A 93 10.74 -28.19 -44.03
C PRO A 93 10.86 -29.57 -43.38
N ILE A 94 10.10 -30.54 -43.88
CA ILE A 94 10.27 -31.96 -43.50
C ILE A 94 11.63 -32.42 -44.06
N PRO A 95 12.49 -33.08 -43.25
CA PRO A 95 13.81 -33.55 -43.69
C PRO A 95 13.71 -34.61 -44.80
#